data_AF-A0AAV9QU14-F1
#
_entry.id   AF-A0AAV9QU14-F1
#
_cell.length_a   1.000
_cell.length_b   1.000
_cell.length_c   1.000
_cell.angle_alpha   90.00
_cell.angle_beta   90.00
_cell.angle_gamma   90.00
#
_symmetry.space_group_name_H-M   'P 1'
#
loop_
_entity.id
_entity.type
_entity.pdbx_description
1 polymer ?
#
loop_
_entity_poly.entity_id
_entity_poly.type
_entity_poly.pdbx_seq_one_letter_code
_entity_poly.pdbx_strand_id
1 'polypeptide(L)'
;MIFLSCVEKRTASGFMIFHMTYDLASAMVRIVNLIGMMLLLCHWDGCLQFLVPMLQDFPADCWVSKNKMVNDTWGQQYSYALFKAMSHMLCIGYGMYPPVGMTDVWLTILSMIVGATCYAMFVGHATALIQSLDSSRRQYQEKSTADGQIIFSPFAKGGQRTEIDRYPWSLTADAQ
;
A
#
# COMPACT_ATOMS: atom_id res chain seq x y z
N MET A 1 1.51 -35.28 32.43
CA MET A 1 1.08 -35.09 31.02
C MET A 1 0.64 -33.66 30.71
N ILE A 2 -0.21 -33.01 31.53
CA ILE A 2 -0.71 -31.63 31.28
C ILE A 2 0.42 -30.57 31.19
N PHE A 3 1.48 -30.68 32.00
CA PHE A 3 2.62 -29.76 31.98
C PHE A 3 3.48 -29.84 30.71
N LEU A 4 3.68 -31.03 30.13
CA LEU A 4 4.45 -31.19 28.88
C LEU A 4 3.69 -30.59 27.69
N SER A 5 2.36 -30.82 27.60
CA SER A 5 1.53 -30.19 26.58
C SER A 5 1.46 -28.66 26.71
N CYS A 6 1.67 -28.10 27.91
CA CYS A 6 1.71 -26.65 28.14
C CYS A 6 3.05 -26.02 27.73
N VAL A 7 4.17 -26.71 27.94
CA VAL A 7 5.51 -26.28 27.48
C VAL A 7 5.61 -26.37 25.95
N GLU A 8 5.12 -27.44 25.34
CA GLU A 8 5.12 -27.59 23.87
C GLU A 8 4.25 -26.53 23.17
N LYS A 9 3.09 -26.20 23.76
CA LYS A 9 2.25 -25.08 23.30
C LYS A 9 2.91 -23.70 23.47
N ARG A 10 3.74 -23.51 24.50
CA ARG A 10 4.48 -22.26 24.76
C ARG A 10 5.66 -22.09 23.80
N THR A 11 6.37 -23.16 23.46
CA THR A 11 7.46 -23.17 22.47
C THR A 11 6.94 -23.02 21.04
N ALA A 12 5.78 -23.63 20.70
CA ALA A 12 5.12 -23.42 19.41
C ALA A 12 4.59 -21.97 19.24
N SER A 13 4.08 -21.38 20.33
CA SER A 13 3.68 -19.96 20.35
C SER A 13 4.89 -19.03 20.16
N GLY A 14 6.03 -19.35 20.80
CA GLY A 14 7.29 -18.63 20.59
C GLY A 14 7.81 -18.74 19.15
N PHE A 15 7.80 -19.93 18.56
CA PHE A 15 8.21 -20.16 17.17
C PHE A 15 7.30 -19.45 16.16
N MET A 16 5.98 -19.40 16.38
CA MET A 16 5.04 -18.61 15.58
C MET A 16 5.25 -17.10 15.72
N ILE A 17 5.62 -16.60 16.91
CA ILE A 17 5.93 -15.18 17.13
C ILE A 17 7.22 -14.80 16.41
N PHE A 18 8.26 -15.64 16.48
CA PHE A 18 9.46 -15.45 15.67
C PHE A 18 9.12 -15.52 14.18
N HIS A 19 8.37 -16.51 13.71
CA HIS A 19 7.97 -16.61 12.31
C HIS A 19 7.18 -15.39 11.82
N MET A 20 6.20 -14.91 12.59
CA MET A 20 5.44 -13.68 12.29
C MET A 20 6.31 -12.41 12.28
N THR A 21 7.30 -12.31 13.18
CA THR A 21 8.24 -11.18 13.20
C THR A 21 9.25 -11.26 12.06
N TYR A 22 9.66 -12.45 11.63
CA TYR A 22 10.48 -12.66 10.43
C TYR A 22 9.70 -12.39 9.14
N ASP A 23 8.41 -12.76 9.06
CA ASP A 23 7.53 -12.44 7.92
C ASP A 23 7.31 -10.93 7.82
N LEU A 24 7.06 -10.25 8.94
CA LEU A 24 6.98 -8.79 9.01
C LEU A 24 8.32 -8.15 8.64
N ALA A 25 9.44 -8.62 9.20
CA ALA A 25 10.77 -8.11 8.89
C ALA A 25 11.11 -8.30 7.40
N SER A 26 10.77 -9.44 6.80
CA SER A 26 10.92 -9.71 5.37
C SER A 26 10.08 -8.75 4.53
N ALA A 27 8.82 -8.49 4.93
CA ALA A 27 7.96 -7.51 4.27
C ALA A 27 8.52 -6.07 4.38
N MET A 28 9.03 -5.69 5.55
CA MET A 28 9.68 -4.39 5.76
C MET A 28 10.96 -4.24 4.92
N VAL A 29 11.81 -5.26 4.87
CA VAL A 29 13.02 -5.28 4.01
C VAL A 29 12.65 -5.15 2.54
N ARG A 30 11.59 -5.80 2.08
CA ARG A 30 11.09 -5.65 0.70
C ARG A 30 10.64 -4.22 0.41
N ILE A 31 9.92 -3.58 1.34
CA ILE A 31 9.47 -2.18 1.19
C ILE A 31 10.67 -1.22 1.20
N VAL A 32 11.62 -1.40 2.12
CA VAL A 32 12.83 -0.57 2.18
C VAL A 32 13.67 -0.73 0.91
N ASN A 33 13.83 -1.96 0.42
CA ASN A 33 14.52 -2.22 -0.85
C ASN A 33 13.82 -1.54 -2.03
N LEU A 34 12.48 -1.57 -2.05
CA LEU A 34 11.69 -0.92 -3.10
C LEU A 34 11.77 0.61 -3.03
N ILE A 35 11.72 1.20 -1.83
CA ILE A 35 11.96 2.64 -1.63
C ILE A 35 13.38 3.00 -2.09
N GLY A 36 14.38 2.18 -1.77
CA GLY A 36 15.75 2.35 -2.27
C GLY A 36 15.83 2.33 -3.79
N MET A 37 15.15 1.38 -4.44
CA MET A 37 15.07 1.33 -5.90
C MET A 37 14.35 2.55 -6.49
N MET A 38 13.26 3.04 -5.86
CA MET A 38 12.56 4.24 -6.32
C MET A 38 13.41 5.51 -6.20
N LEU A 39 14.16 5.67 -5.10
CA LEU A 39 15.08 6.80 -4.93
C LEU A 39 16.22 6.77 -5.96
N LEU A 40 16.74 5.57 -6.27
CA LEU A 40 17.79 5.40 -7.28
C LEU A 40 17.28 5.73 -8.68
N LEU A 41 16.06 5.29 -9.02
CA LEU A 41 15.41 5.63 -10.28
C LEU A 41 15.16 7.13 -10.40
N CYS A 42 14.72 7.79 -9.33
CA CYS A 42 14.53 9.24 -9.31
C CYS A 42 15.85 10.00 -9.49
N HIS A 43 16.94 9.53 -8.85
CA HIS A 43 18.27 10.08 -9.06
C HIS A 43 18.72 9.94 -10.52
N TRP A 44 18.54 8.75 -11.11
CA TRP A 44 18.88 8.53 -12.52
C TRP A 44 18.04 9.37 -13.47
N ASP A 45 16.74 9.49 -13.21
CA ASP A 45 15.85 10.32 -14.02
C ASP A 45 16.24 11.81 -13.94
N GLY A 46 16.52 12.32 -12.74
CA GLY A 46 16.99 13.70 -12.55
C GLY A 46 18.35 13.97 -13.21
N CYS A 47 19.30 13.03 -13.07
CA CYS A 47 20.60 13.12 -13.73
C CYS A 47 20.46 13.08 -15.26
N LEU A 48 19.59 12.24 -15.83
CA LEU A 48 19.33 12.19 -17.26
C LEU A 48 18.68 13.48 -17.77
N GLN A 49 17.73 14.05 -17.02
CA GLN A 49 17.09 15.32 -17.35
C GLN A 49 18.06 16.52 -17.36
N PHE A 50 19.20 16.42 -16.67
CA PHE A 50 20.27 17.42 -16.70
C PHE A 50 21.35 17.09 -17.73
N LEU A 51 21.69 15.82 -17.90
CA LEU A 51 22.71 15.35 -18.85
C LEU A 51 22.33 15.60 -20.30
N VAL A 52 21.05 15.44 -20.66
CA VAL A 52 20.60 15.62 -22.04
C VAL A 52 20.75 17.08 -22.51
N PRO A 53 20.29 18.11 -21.76
CA PRO A 53 20.60 19.50 -22.07
C PRO A 53 22.10 19.82 -22.11
N MET A 54 22.92 19.18 -21.25
CA MET A 54 24.38 19.34 -21.26
C MET A 54 25.01 18.81 -22.56
N LEU A 55 24.53 17.69 -23.10
CA LEU A 55 25.01 17.13 -24.38
C LEU A 55 24.55 17.95 -25.61
N GLN A 56 23.53 18.79 -25.46
CA GLN A 56 23.02 19.66 -26.52
C GLN A 56 23.56 21.11 -26.43
N ASP A 57 24.61 21.35 -25.62
CA ASP A 57 25.17 22.68 -25.36
C ASP A 57 24.14 23.72 -24.87
N PHE A 58 23.22 23.30 -23.98
CA PHE A 58 22.22 24.14 -23.33
C PHE A 58 21.39 25.02 -24.29
N PRO A 59 20.53 24.42 -25.15
CA PRO A 59 19.70 25.20 -26.07
C PRO A 59 18.78 26.18 -25.32
N ALA A 60 18.44 27.31 -25.94
CA ALA A 60 17.64 28.37 -25.30
C ALA A 60 16.25 27.90 -24.82
N ASP A 61 15.73 26.83 -25.45
CA ASP A 61 14.43 26.26 -25.12
C ASP A 61 14.45 25.21 -24.00
N CYS A 62 15.62 24.86 -23.47
CA CYS A 62 15.72 23.94 -22.35
C CYS A 62 15.34 24.59 -21.02
N TRP A 63 14.88 23.76 -20.08
CA TRP A 63 14.50 24.21 -18.74
C TRP A 63 15.64 24.90 -17.97
N VAL A 64 16.90 24.49 -18.16
CA VAL A 64 18.08 25.06 -17.47
C VAL A 64 18.34 26.50 -17.94
N SER A 65 18.29 26.72 -19.25
CA SER A 65 18.48 28.04 -19.88
C SER A 65 17.32 28.99 -19.57
N LYS A 66 16.08 28.50 -19.59
CA LYS A 66 14.89 29.29 -19.20
C LYS A 66 14.94 29.76 -17.75
N ASN A 67 15.43 28.92 -16.86
CA ASN A 67 15.61 29.28 -15.46
C ASN A 67 16.86 30.14 -15.19
N LYS A 68 17.70 30.40 -16.21
CA LYS A 68 18.98 31.13 -16.10
C LYS A 68 19.97 30.51 -15.10
N MET A 69 19.88 29.19 -14.87
CA MET A 69 20.70 28.47 -13.88
C MET A 69 21.94 27.81 -14.49
N VAL A 70 22.29 28.11 -15.74
CA VAL A 70 23.43 27.49 -16.46
C VAL A 70 24.77 27.75 -15.75
N ASN A 71 24.93 28.90 -15.11
CA ASN A 71 26.16 29.31 -14.41
C ASN A 71 26.11 29.13 -12.89
N ASP A 72 25.04 28.53 -12.36
CA ASP A 72 24.90 28.29 -10.92
C ASP A 72 25.79 27.13 -10.44
N THR A 73 25.88 26.97 -9.11
CA THR A 73 26.63 25.86 -8.53
C THR A 73 26.05 24.50 -8.95
N TRP A 74 26.93 23.52 -9.15
CA TRP A 74 26.55 22.14 -9.51
C TRP A 74 25.52 21.54 -8.53
N GLY A 75 25.61 21.88 -7.25
CA GLY A 75 24.68 21.43 -6.21
C GLY A 75 23.27 22.00 -6.39
N GLN A 76 23.13 23.27 -6.78
CA GLN A 76 21.83 23.87 -7.07
C GLN A 76 21.20 23.27 -8.32
N GLN A 77 21.97 23.12 -9.40
CA GLN A 77 21.50 22.51 -10.65
C GLN A 77 21.01 21.08 -10.42
N TYR A 78 21.81 20.27 -9.72
CA TYR A 78 21.45 18.90 -9.37
C TYR A 78 20.21 18.83 -8.47
N SER A 79 20.12 19.67 -7.44
CA SER A 79 18.95 19.69 -6.54
C SER A 79 17.68 20.06 -7.30
N TYR A 80 17.76 20.98 -8.25
CA TYR A 80 16.62 21.39 -9.06
C TYR A 80 16.19 20.30 -10.06
N ALA A 81 17.15 19.62 -10.68
CA ALA A 81 16.89 18.49 -11.56
C ALA A 81 16.26 17.31 -10.80
N LEU A 82 16.76 17.01 -9.60
CA LEU A 82 16.20 15.99 -8.72
C LEU A 82 14.79 16.36 -8.25
N PHE A 83 14.57 17.63 -7.88
CA PHE A 83 13.25 18.13 -7.50
C PHE A 83 12.24 17.99 -8.64
N LYS A 84 12.65 18.32 -9.88
CA LYS A 84 11.84 18.15 -11.09
C LYS A 84 11.51 16.68 -11.38
N ALA A 85 12.46 15.76 -11.24
CA ALA A 85 12.21 14.33 -11.39
C ALA A 85 11.29 13.78 -10.29
N MET A 86 11.48 14.21 -9.03
CA MET A 86 10.60 13.81 -7.93
C MET A 86 9.16 14.31 -8.12
N SER A 87 8.96 15.53 -8.61
CA SER A 87 7.61 16.07 -8.82
C SER A 87 6.86 15.33 -9.93
N HIS A 88 7.57 14.83 -10.95
CA HIS A 88 6.99 13.92 -11.96
C HIS A 88 6.64 12.56 -11.35
N MET A 89 7.52 12.01 -10.51
CA MET A 89 7.30 10.71 -9.86
C MET A 89 6.11 10.72 -8.91
N LEU A 90 5.88 11.85 -8.20
CA LEU A 90 4.75 12.05 -7.29
C LEU A 90 3.49 12.56 -8.00
N CYS A 91 3.49 12.68 -9.32
CA CYS A 91 2.38 13.22 -10.12
C CYS A 91 1.94 14.65 -9.71
N ILE A 92 2.86 15.48 -9.19
CA ILE A 92 2.59 16.85 -8.75
C ILE A 92 2.64 17.84 -9.93
N GLY A 93 3.56 17.64 -10.88
CA GLY A 93 3.68 18.48 -12.09
C GLY A 93 5.10 18.84 -12.50
N TYR A 94 5.22 19.70 -13.52
CA TYR A 94 6.45 19.95 -14.30
C TYR A 94 7.44 20.97 -13.71
N GLY A 95 7.21 21.48 -12.50
CA GLY A 95 8.01 22.54 -11.88
C GLY A 95 7.57 23.94 -12.34
N MET A 96 8.54 24.85 -12.54
CA MET A 96 8.27 26.28 -12.81
C MET A 96 7.76 26.57 -14.23
N TYR A 97 8.12 25.75 -15.22
CA TYR A 97 7.73 25.96 -16.62
C TYR A 97 7.38 24.63 -17.30
N PRO A 98 6.38 24.61 -18.19
CA PRO A 98 6.10 23.44 -19.01
C PRO A 98 7.27 23.17 -19.97
N PRO A 99 7.53 21.89 -20.33
CA PRO A 99 8.58 21.55 -21.27
C PRO A 99 8.24 22.13 -22.65
N VAL A 100 9.14 22.97 -23.19
CA VAL A 100 8.97 23.61 -24.50
C VAL A 100 9.84 22.94 -25.56
N GLY A 101 11.08 22.58 -25.18
CA GLY A 101 11.97 21.81 -26.04
C GLY A 101 11.43 20.41 -26.28
N MET A 102 11.46 19.94 -27.53
CA MET A 102 10.98 18.60 -27.89
C MET A 102 11.67 17.49 -27.08
N THR A 103 12.98 17.64 -26.81
CA THR A 103 13.72 16.70 -25.97
C THR A 103 13.20 16.67 -24.53
N ASP A 104 12.96 17.85 -23.94
CA ASP A 104 12.44 17.98 -22.57
C ASP A 104 11.04 17.38 -22.46
N VAL A 105 10.20 17.51 -23.48
CA VAL A 105 8.85 16.91 -23.54
C VAL A 105 8.94 15.38 -23.51
N TRP A 106 9.74 14.78 -24.37
CA TRP A 106 9.89 13.32 -24.42
C TRP A 106 10.47 12.75 -23.12
N LEU A 107 11.50 13.38 -22.56
CA LEU A 107 12.07 12.98 -21.27
C LEU A 107 11.04 13.06 -20.15
N THR A 108 10.22 14.11 -20.17
CA THR A 108 9.17 14.31 -19.18
C THR A 108 8.08 13.24 -19.29
N ILE A 109 7.65 12.87 -20.50
CA ILE A 109 6.68 11.79 -20.72
C ILE A 109 7.24 10.46 -20.20
N LEU A 110 8.50 10.14 -20.51
CA LEU A 110 9.15 8.92 -20.01
C LEU A 110 9.23 8.90 -18.48
N SER A 111 9.64 10.01 -17.87
CA SER A 111 9.71 10.20 -16.42
C SER A 111 8.34 10.00 -15.75
N MET A 112 7.25 10.53 -16.34
CA MET A 112 5.90 10.32 -15.80
C MET A 112 5.42 8.86 -15.89
N ILE A 113 5.76 8.14 -16.97
CA ILE A 113 5.41 6.71 -17.12
C ILE A 113 6.14 5.88 -16.07
N VAL A 114 7.45 6.11 -15.89
CA VAL A 114 8.26 5.44 -14.87
C VAL A 114 7.74 5.79 -13.47
N GLY A 115 7.39 7.05 -13.23
CA GLY A 115 6.81 7.51 -11.96
C GLY A 115 5.50 6.83 -11.61
N ALA A 116 4.54 6.83 -12.54
CA ALA A 116 3.22 6.24 -12.34
C ALA A 116 3.30 4.72 -12.08
N THR A 117 4.14 4.00 -12.84
CA THR A 117 4.34 2.56 -12.64
C THR A 117 4.98 2.25 -11.30
N CYS A 118 6.00 3.00 -10.90
CA CYS A 118 6.65 2.80 -9.61
C CYS A 118 5.72 3.15 -8.43
N TYR A 119 4.91 4.22 -8.54
CA TYR A 119 3.91 4.56 -7.53
C TYR A 119 2.85 3.46 -7.38
N ALA A 120 2.37 2.90 -8.50
CA ALA A 120 1.42 1.78 -8.47
C ALA A 120 2.01 0.54 -7.77
N MET A 121 3.28 0.21 -8.06
CA MET A 121 3.99 -0.89 -7.39
C MET A 121 4.13 -0.61 -5.88
N PHE A 122 4.48 0.61 -5.50
CA PHE A 122 4.60 1.02 -4.10
C PHE A 122 3.27 0.83 -3.34
N VAL A 123 2.15 1.30 -3.89
CA VAL A 123 0.82 1.13 -3.28
C VAL A 123 0.44 -0.35 -3.16
N GLY A 124 0.78 -1.18 -4.16
CA GLY A 124 0.56 -2.62 -4.12
C GLY A 124 1.31 -3.31 -2.96
N HIS A 125 2.57 -2.95 -2.75
CA HIS A 125 3.37 -3.48 -1.64
C HIS A 125 2.90 -2.98 -0.27
N ALA A 126 2.49 -1.71 -0.17
CA ALA A 126 1.90 -1.17 1.05
C ALA A 126 0.59 -1.90 1.40
N THR A 127 -0.26 -2.16 0.41
CA THR A 127 -1.52 -2.89 0.60
C THR A 127 -1.28 -4.34 1.01
N ALA A 128 -0.31 -5.03 0.38
CA ALA A 128 0.08 -6.39 0.78
C ALA A 128 0.57 -6.46 2.23
N LEU A 129 1.32 -5.44 2.69
CA LEU A 129 1.74 -5.35 4.09
C LEU A 129 0.55 -5.12 5.02
N ILE A 130 -0.37 -4.19 4.70
CA ILE A 130 -1.57 -3.95 5.50
C ILE A 130 -2.41 -5.23 5.63
N GLN A 131 -2.59 -5.97 4.52
CA GLN A 131 -3.30 -7.25 4.52
C GLN A 131 -2.59 -8.30 5.40
N SER A 132 -1.26 -8.34 5.40
CA SER A 132 -0.49 -9.26 6.27
C SER A 132 -0.54 -8.90 7.75
N LEU A 133 -0.72 -7.61 8.09
CA LEU A 133 -0.91 -7.16 9.47
C LEU A 133 -2.33 -7.46 9.96
N ASP A 134 -3.33 -7.30 9.09
CA ASP A 134 -4.74 -7.54 9.43
C ASP A 134 -5.12 -9.02 9.42
N SER A 135 -4.39 -9.89 8.69
CA SER A 135 -4.68 -11.33 8.65
C SER A 135 -4.72 -11.98 10.04
N SER A 136 -3.87 -11.52 10.97
CA SER A 136 -3.84 -12.02 12.36
C SER A 136 -5.08 -11.58 13.16
N ARG A 137 -5.58 -10.36 12.93
CA ARG A 137 -6.82 -9.87 13.56
C ARG A 137 -8.05 -10.53 12.95
N ARG A 138 -8.05 -10.69 11.62
CA ARG A 138 -9.13 -11.32 10.87
C ARG A 138 -9.30 -12.79 11.23
N GLN A 139 -8.24 -13.57 11.34
CA GLN A 139 -8.33 -14.95 11.87
C GLN A 139 -8.90 -15.01 13.29
N TYR A 140 -8.61 -14.00 14.12
CA TYR A 140 -9.15 -13.93 15.48
C TYR A 140 -10.66 -13.62 15.48
N GLN A 141 -11.11 -12.70 14.61
CA GLN A 141 -12.52 -12.37 14.43
C GLN A 141 -13.32 -13.50 13.77
N GLU A 142 -12.73 -14.18 12.79
CA GLU A 142 -13.37 -15.33 12.11
C GLU A 142 -13.57 -16.49 13.10
N LYS A 143 -12.59 -16.79 13.97
CA LYS A 143 -12.75 -17.80 15.02
C LYS A 143 -13.84 -17.42 16.03
N SER A 144 -13.82 -16.19 16.54
CA SER A 144 -14.83 -15.73 17.51
C SER A 144 -16.24 -15.63 16.93
N THR A 145 -16.36 -15.28 15.65
CA THR A 145 -17.64 -15.31 14.92
C THR A 145 -18.10 -16.75 14.67
N ALA A 146 -17.19 -17.64 14.26
CA ALA A 146 -17.51 -19.06 14.04
C ALA A 146 -17.94 -19.76 15.34
N ASP A 147 -17.24 -19.51 16.46
CA ASP A 147 -17.61 -20.02 17.78
C ASP A 147 -18.99 -19.48 18.21
N GLY A 148 -19.25 -18.19 17.99
CA GLY A 148 -20.56 -17.58 18.22
C GLY A 148 -21.66 -18.23 17.38
N GLN A 149 -21.39 -18.54 16.11
CA GLN A 149 -22.35 -19.21 15.23
C GLN A 149 -22.61 -20.66 15.67
N ILE A 150 -21.58 -21.41 16.08
CA ILE A 150 -21.74 -22.77 16.61
C ILE A 150 -22.55 -22.78 17.90
N ILE A 151 -22.38 -21.78 18.79
CA ILE A 151 -23.14 -21.67 20.05
C ILE A 151 -24.58 -21.16 19.82
N PHE A 152 -24.82 -20.29 18.83
CA PHE A 152 -26.17 -19.83 18.48
C PHE A 152 -26.95 -20.85 17.64
N SER A 153 -26.28 -21.71 16.86
CA SER A 153 -26.92 -22.70 15.99
C SER A 153 -27.88 -23.69 16.71
N PRO A 154 -27.63 -24.17 17.95
CA PRO A 154 -28.55 -25.01 18.70
C PRO A 154 -29.65 -24.16 19.35
N PHE A 155 -29.38 -22.90 19.72
CA PHE A 155 -30.36 -22.00 20.35
C PHE A 155 -31.39 -21.50 19.33
N ALA A 156 -31.00 -21.23 18.08
CA ALA A 156 -31.91 -20.88 16.99
C ALA A 156 -32.83 -22.05 16.59
N LYS A 157 -32.35 -23.30 16.69
CA LYS A 157 -33.20 -24.50 16.51
C LYS A 157 -34.04 -24.85 17.75
N GLY A 158 -33.64 -24.40 18.93
CA GLY A 158 -34.36 -24.60 20.20
C GLY A 158 -35.41 -23.52 20.52
N GLY A 159 -35.30 -22.33 19.93
CA GLY A 159 -36.17 -21.18 20.22
C GLY A 159 -37.46 -21.07 19.39
N GLN A 160 -37.76 -22.05 18.53
CA GLN A 160 -38.96 -22.02 17.68
C GLN A 160 -39.70 -23.37 17.70
N ARG A 161 -39.73 -24.00 18.87
CA ARG A 161 -40.61 -25.14 19.12
C ARG A 161 -41.11 -25.05 20.56
N THR A 162 -42.04 -24.12 20.80
CA THR A 162 -43.16 -24.23 21.78
C THR A 162 -43.83 -22.87 22.09
N GLU A 163 -44.34 -22.10 21.12
CA GLU A 163 -45.31 -21.04 21.50
C GLU A 163 -46.19 -20.44 20.37
N ILE A 164 -46.59 -21.19 19.35
CA ILE A 164 -47.65 -20.73 18.42
C ILE A 164 -48.60 -21.87 18.09
N ASP A 165 -49.22 -22.48 19.12
CA ASP A 165 -50.31 -23.45 18.93
C ASP A 165 -51.28 -23.52 20.13
N ARG A 166 -51.30 -22.50 21.02
CA ARG A 166 -52.03 -22.58 22.30
C ARG A 166 -53.21 -21.63 22.51
N TYR A 167 -53.71 -20.95 21.47
CA TYR A 167 -54.95 -20.17 21.59
C TYR A 167 -56.04 -20.65 20.62
N PRO A 168 -56.74 -21.76 20.93
CA PRO A 168 -58.01 -22.09 20.31
C PRO A 168 -59.14 -21.35 21.05
N TRP A 169 -59.23 -20.03 20.91
CA TRP A 169 -60.39 -19.27 21.44
C TRP A 169 -61.04 -18.34 20.41
N SER A 170 -60.89 -18.65 19.13
CA SER A 170 -61.74 -18.11 18.06
C SER A 170 -63.01 -18.94 17.85
N LEU A 171 -63.77 -19.22 18.92
CA LEU A 171 -65.09 -19.88 18.87
C LEU A 171 -65.97 -19.39 20.05
N THR A 172 -66.18 -18.07 20.11
CA THR A 172 -67.37 -17.49 20.78
C THR A 172 -68.33 -17.03 19.69
N ALA A 173 -68.90 -18.00 18.98
CA ALA A 173 -70.08 -17.84 18.16
C ALA A 173 -70.93 -19.11 18.33
N ASP A 174 -72.12 -18.92 18.88
CA ASP A 174 -73.31 -19.75 18.75
C ASP A 174 -73.31 -21.16 19.40
N ALA A 175 -73.79 -21.24 20.66
CA ALA A 175 -74.83 -22.21 21.04
C ALA A 175 -75.26 -22.04 22.50
N GLN A 176 -76.56 -21.74 22.65
CA GLN A 176 -77.45 -21.92 23.81
C GLN A 176 -77.72 -20.72 24.72
#